data_AF-A0A231PL34-F1
#
_entry.id   AF-A0A231PL34-F1
#
_cell.length_a   1.000
_cell.length_b   1.000
_cell.length_c   1.000
_cell.angle_alpha   90.00
_cell.angle_beta   90.00
_cell.angle_gamma   90.00
#
_symmetry.space_group_name_H-M   'P 1'
#
loop_
_entity.id
_entity.type
_entity.pdbx_description
1 polymer ?
#
loop_
_entity_poly.entity_id
_entity_poly.type
_entity_poly.pdbx_seq_one_letter_code
_entity_poly.pdbx_strand_id
1 'polypeptide(L)'
;MPKDYEPPRDAADTFARYKAHYEGERALKPEMLEYADRELKAGATVGQLAAWTGLTPEVFRRRARALGVERKRPPTVGKLARPASSEEKTA
;
A
#
# COMPACT_ATOMS: atom_id res chain seq x y z
N MET A 1 -25.84 -4.68 -28.45
CA MET A 1 -25.94 -3.62 -27.42
C MET A 1 -26.84 -2.53 -27.98
N PRO A 2 -27.89 -2.10 -27.27
CA PRO A 2 -28.65 -0.91 -27.68
C PRO A 2 -27.66 0.26 -27.77
N LYS A 3 -27.65 0.96 -28.91
CA LYS A 3 -26.66 2.00 -29.22
C LYS A 3 -26.96 3.32 -28.49
N ASP A 4 -28.16 3.45 -27.93
CA ASP A 4 -28.72 4.72 -27.47
C ASP A 4 -29.23 4.61 -26.02
N TYR A 5 -28.42 4.03 -25.13
CA TYR A 5 -28.71 4.10 -23.70
C TYR A 5 -28.19 5.43 -23.14
N GLU A 6 -29.10 6.38 -22.91
CA GLU A 6 -28.82 7.54 -22.08
C GLU A 6 -29.13 7.21 -20.62
N PRO A 7 -28.14 7.24 -19.72
CA PRO A 7 -28.41 7.11 -18.30
C PRO A 7 -29.33 8.25 -17.83
N PRO A 8 -30.18 8.03 -16.82
CA PRO A 8 -30.94 9.10 -16.16
C PRO A 8 -29.99 10.25 -15.80
N ARG A 9 -30.43 11.52 -15.93
CA ARG A 9 -29.57 12.70 -15.72
C ARG A 9 -28.76 12.64 -14.41
N ASP A 10 -29.39 12.20 -13.33
CA ASP A 10 -28.76 12.04 -12.02
C ASP A 10 -27.59 11.02 -12.02
N ALA A 11 -27.68 9.97 -12.84
CA ALA A 11 -26.63 8.98 -13.01
C ALA A 11 -25.48 9.51 -13.89
N ALA A 12 -25.79 10.27 -14.95
CA ALA A 12 -24.77 10.91 -15.78
C ALA A 12 -23.90 11.89 -14.98
N ASP A 13 -24.52 12.72 -14.15
CA ASP A 13 -23.81 13.68 -13.29
C ASP A 13 -22.96 12.96 -12.23
N THR A 14 -23.49 11.88 -11.65
CA THR A 14 -22.74 11.05 -10.69
C THR A 14 -21.52 10.41 -11.35
N PHE A 15 -21.65 9.89 -12.57
CA PHE A 15 -20.54 9.29 -13.31
C PHE A 15 -19.50 10.33 -13.72
N ALA A 16 -19.92 11.53 -14.14
CA ALA A 16 -19.01 12.62 -14.47
C ALA A 16 -18.18 13.04 -13.24
N ARG A 17 -18.82 13.20 -12.08
CA ARG A 17 -18.13 13.51 -10.81
C ARG A 17 -17.15 12.41 -10.41
N TYR A 18 -17.57 11.15 -10.45
CA TYR A 18 -16.70 10.03 -10.13
C TYR A 18 -15.48 9.97 -11.07
N LYS A 19 -15.69 10.16 -12.37
CA LYS A 19 -14.63 10.21 -13.37
C LYS A 19 -13.60 11.29 -13.06
N ALA A 20 -14.04 12.51 -12.74
CA ALA A 20 -13.13 13.61 -12.40
C ALA A 20 -12.27 13.29 -11.18
N HIS A 21 -12.86 12.72 -10.12
CA HIS A 21 -12.10 12.26 -8.95
C HIS A 21 -11.08 11.17 -9.30
N TYR A 22 -11.49 10.18 -10.11
CA TYR A 22 -10.63 9.10 -10.53
C TYR A 22 -9.44 9.58 -11.38
N GLU A 23 -9.68 10.52 -12.30
CA GLU A 23 -8.63 11.13 -13.11
C GLU A 23 -7.64 11.93 -12.23
N GLY A 24 -8.15 12.66 -11.24
CA GLY A 24 -7.32 13.33 -10.24
C GLY A 24 -6.46 12.36 -9.42
N GLU A 25 -7.04 11.27 -8.92
CA GLU A 25 -6.28 10.22 -8.22
C GLU A 25 -5.21 9.63 -9.15
N ARG A 26 -5.57 9.31 -10.39
CA ARG A 26 -4.66 8.74 -11.39
C ARG A 26 -3.46 9.66 -11.66
N ALA A 27 -3.67 10.98 -11.68
CA ALA A 27 -2.60 11.96 -11.87
C ALA A 27 -1.68 12.08 -10.65
N LEU A 28 -2.24 12.06 -9.43
CA LEU A 28 -1.49 12.22 -8.19
C LEU A 28 -0.72 10.94 -7.78
N LYS A 29 -1.26 9.78 -8.13
CA LYS A 29 -0.76 8.47 -7.66
C LYS A 29 0.72 8.22 -7.98
N PRO A 30 1.26 8.53 -9.17
CA PRO A 30 2.69 8.37 -9.45
C PRO A 30 3.56 9.18 -8.49
N GLU A 31 3.25 10.45 -8.29
CA GLU A 31 3.99 11.36 -7.40
C GLU A 31 3.95 10.86 -5.95
N MET A 32 2.76 10.51 -5.45
CA MET A 32 2.60 9.95 -4.11
C MET A 32 3.45 8.68 -3.93
N LEU A 33 3.50 7.80 -4.94
CA LEU A 33 4.30 6.59 -4.87
C LEU A 33 5.82 6.86 -4.90
N GLU A 34 6.26 7.91 -5.59
CA GLU A 34 7.66 8.35 -5.52
C GLU A 34 8.03 8.84 -4.12
N TYR A 35 7.14 9.60 -3.47
CA TYR A 35 7.33 9.97 -2.06
C TYR A 35 7.37 8.74 -1.16
N ALA A 36 6.46 7.78 -1.36
CA ALA A 36 6.46 6.54 -0.59
C ALA A 36 7.79 5.76 -0.74
N ASP A 37 8.39 5.73 -1.93
CA ASP A 37 9.69 5.09 -2.15
C ASP A 37 10.82 5.80 -1.39
N ARG A 38 10.78 7.14 -1.30
CA ARG A 38 11.74 7.93 -0.51
C ARG A 38 11.59 7.64 0.98
N GLU A 39 10.35 7.60 1.47
CA GLU A 39 10.04 7.29 2.87
C GLU A 39 10.47 5.87 3.24
N LEU A 40 10.26 4.88 2.35
CA LEU A 40 10.76 3.52 2.56
C LEU A 40 12.29 3.49 2.75
N LYS A 41 13.02 4.28 1.95
CA LYS A 41 14.48 4.42 2.10
C LYS A 41 14.87 5.17 3.37
N ALA A 42 14.07 6.13 3.81
CA ALA A 42 14.25 6.85 5.08
C ALA A 42 13.92 6.00 6.31
N GLY A 43 13.28 4.83 6.13
CA GLY A 43 13.02 3.86 7.20
C GLY A 43 11.56 3.78 7.64
N ALA A 44 10.63 4.43 6.92
CA ALA A 44 9.20 4.25 7.13
C ALA A 44 8.80 2.78 6.94
N THR A 45 7.85 2.31 7.75
CA THR A 45 7.35 0.95 7.63
C THR A 45 6.22 0.86 6.62
N VAL A 46 6.07 -0.31 6.00
CA VAL A 46 4.95 -0.67 5.11
C VAL A 46 3.59 -0.36 5.77
N GLY A 47 3.46 -0.63 7.08
CA GLY A 47 2.22 -0.37 7.82
C GLY A 47 1.89 1.11 7.96
N GLN A 48 2.90 1.96 8.19
CA GLN A 48 2.72 3.41 8.24
C GLN A 48 2.27 3.97 6.90
N LEU A 49 2.92 3.56 5.79
CA LEU A 49 2.55 4.02 4.46
C LEU A 49 1.14 3.58 4.05
N ALA A 50 0.75 2.36 4.39
CA ALA A 50 -0.62 1.88 4.20
C ALA A 50 -1.64 2.72 4.97
N ALA A 51 -1.35 3.05 6.24
CA ALA A 51 -2.23 3.87 7.07
C ALA A 51 -2.37 5.31 6.54
N TRP A 52 -1.29 5.93 6.05
CA TRP A 52 -1.33 7.31 5.54
C TRP A 52 -1.98 7.44 4.17
N THR A 53 -1.79 6.46 3.29
CA THR A 53 -2.24 6.54 1.90
C THR A 53 -3.59 5.86 1.66
N GLY A 54 -4.05 5.03 2.60
CA GLY A 54 -5.22 4.17 2.43
C GLY A 54 -5.01 3.00 1.45
N LEU A 55 -3.80 2.82 0.91
CA LEU A 55 -3.47 1.69 0.04
C LEU A 55 -3.13 0.44 0.85
N THR A 56 -3.26 -0.72 0.21
CA THR A 56 -2.96 -1.98 0.88
C THR A 56 -1.45 -2.11 1.18
N PRO A 57 -1.08 -2.76 2.30
CA PRO A 57 0.32 -3.02 2.63
C PRO A 57 1.10 -3.72 1.52
N GLU A 58 0.45 -4.56 0.71
CA GLU A 58 1.11 -5.30 -0.37
C GLU A 58 1.70 -4.39 -1.45
N VAL A 59 1.09 -3.23 -1.71
CA VAL A 59 1.65 -2.22 -2.64
C VAL A 59 3.05 -1.80 -2.19
N PHE A 60 3.19 -1.49 -0.90
CA PHE A 60 4.46 -1.03 -0.34
C PHE A 60 5.46 -2.18 -0.12
N ARG A 61 5.01 -3.41 0.15
CA ARG A 61 5.92 -4.58 0.19
C ARG A 61 6.57 -4.84 -1.16
N ARG A 62 5.80 -4.78 -2.25
CA ARG A 62 6.34 -4.95 -3.61
C ARG A 62 7.38 -3.88 -3.93
N ARG A 63 7.11 -2.63 -3.57
CA ARG A 63 8.04 -1.52 -3.72
C ARG A 63 9.29 -1.67 -2.86
N ALA A 64 9.15 -2.01 -1.59
CA ALA A 64 10.28 -2.26 -0.69
C ALA A 64 11.21 -3.38 -1.21
N ARG A 65 10.64 -4.44 -1.81
CA ARG A 65 11.42 -5.50 -2.49
C ARG A 65 12.15 -4.98 -3.72
N ALA A 66 11.47 -4.23 -4.58
CA ALA A 66 12.07 -3.65 -5.79
C ALA A 66 13.21 -2.67 -5.46
N LEU A 67 13.10 -1.96 -4.33
CA LEU A 67 14.12 -1.03 -3.84
C LEU A 67 15.22 -1.69 -2.99
N GLY A 68 15.09 -2.98 -2.65
CA GLY A 68 16.04 -3.70 -1.80
C GLY A 68 16.01 -3.30 -0.31
N VAL A 69 14.99 -2.56 0.13
CA VAL A 69 14.84 -2.06 1.52
C VAL A 69 13.88 -2.91 2.36
N GLU A 70 13.51 -4.10 1.88
CA GLU A 70 12.62 -5.01 2.58
C GLU A 70 13.19 -5.40 3.96
N ARG A 71 12.52 -4.96 5.03
CA ARG A 71 12.80 -5.45 6.38
C ARG A 71 12.33 -6.90 6.50
N LYS A 72 13.26 -7.83 6.31
CA LYS A 72 13.03 -9.24 6.59
C LYS A 72 12.97 -9.44 8.10
N ARG A 73 11.77 -9.68 8.64
CA ARG A 73 11.65 -10.18 10.01
C ARG A 73 12.37 -11.53 10.07
N PRO A 74 13.16 -11.81 11.12
CA PRO A 74 13.68 -13.15 11.31
C PRO A 74 12.51 -14.15 11.34
N PRO A 75 12.68 -15.35 10.77
CA PRO A 75 11.64 -16.38 10.77
C PRO A 75 11.19 -16.64 12.21
N THR A 76 9.88 -16.65 12.43
CA THR A 76 9.27 -16.87 13.75
C THR A 76 8.76 -18.30 13.92
N VAL A 77 8.75 -19.11 12.86
CA VAL A 77 8.28 -20.50 12.86
C VAL A 77 9.21 -21.40 12.02
N GLY A 78 9.32 -22.67 12.38
CA GLY A 78 10.13 -23.68 11.67
C GLY A 78 11.58 -23.79 12.14
N LYS A 79 12.37 -24.67 11.51
CA LYS A 79 13.76 -25.01 11.92
C LYS A 79 14.72 -23.81 11.96
N LEU A 80 14.43 -22.74 11.22
CA LEU A 80 15.23 -21.51 11.19
C LEU A 80 14.77 -20.46 12.20
N ALA A 81 13.65 -20.69 12.91
CA ALA A 81 13.17 -19.77 13.93
C ALA A 81 14.16 -19.73 15.10
N ARG A 82 14.59 -18.54 15.49
CA ARG A 82 15.33 -18.38 16.75
C ARG A 82 14.37 -18.74 17.88
N PRO A 83 14.74 -19.67 18.79
CA PRO A 83 13.93 -19.90 19.98
C PRO A 83 13.80 -18.56 20.71
N ALA A 84 12.58 -18.24 21.15
CA ALA A 84 12.37 -17.12 22.05
C ALA A 84 13.27 -17.38 23.25
N SER A 85 14.32 -16.58 23.40
CA SER A 85 15.25 -16.66 24.51
C SER A 85 14.45 -16.54 25.80
N SER A 86 14.24 -17.68 26.46
CA SER A 86 13.82 -17.75 27.85
C SER A 86 14.92 -17.06 28.65
N GLU A 87 14.68 -15.81 29.02
CA GLU A 87 15.53 -15.09 29.97
C GLU A 87 15.64 -15.90 31.26
N GLU A 88 16.89 -16.27 31.53
CA GLU A 88 17.51 -16.56 32.81
C GLU A 88 16.61 -16.49 34.05
N LYS A 89 16.33 -17.67 34.60
CA LYS A 89 16.07 -17.86 36.02
C LYS A 89 17.44 -17.92 36.72
N THR A 90 17.89 -16.81 37.27
CA THR A 90 19.09 -16.71 38.14
C THR A 90 18.58 -16.19 39.48
N ALA A 91 18.20 -17.10 40.38
CA ALA A 91 19.01 -17.64 41.50
C ALA A 91 18.91 -16.73 42.73
#